data_AF-A0A3D4QLD4-F1
#
_entry.id   AF-A0A3D4QLD4-F1
#
_cell.length_a   1.000
_cell.length_b   1.000
_cell.length_c   1.000
_cell.angle_alpha   90.00
_cell.angle_beta   90.00
_cell.angle_gamma   90.00
#
_symmetry.space_group_name_H-M   'P 1'
#
loop_
_entity.id
_entity.type
_entity.pdbx_description
1 polymer ?
#
loop_
_entity_poly.entity_id
_entity_poly.type
_entity_poly.pdbx_seq_one_letter_code
_entity_poly.pdbx_strand_id
1 'polypeptide(L)'
;NSLSEIGGPAYLTDLAASAVTVINAREYGRIVYDLYLRRELINLGEDVVNGAYGGEVDETATDQIERAEQALYDLATSGNYEGGFQDFKSSVVAAINSAELAHKRDGGLAGVATDFIDMDALLGGLHSSDLIILAGRPSMGKTALATNIAFNVA
;
A
#
# COMPACT_ATOMS: atom_id res chain seq x y z
N ASN A 1 -22.93 -31.90 13.68
CA ASN A 1 -23.16 -32.34 12.29
C ASN A 1 -22.54 -31.35 11.28
N SER A 2 -21.28 -30.97 11.43
CA SER A 2 -20.61 -30.01 10.53
C SER A 2 -19.68 -30.69 9.51
N LEU A 3 -19.21 -31.91 9.77
CA LEU A 3 -18.32 -32.63 8.86
C LEU A 3 -19.04 -33.14 7.60
N SER A 4 -20.35 -33.34 7.64
CA SER A 4 -21.12 -33.86 6.50
C SER A 4 -21.16 -32.89 5.32
N GLU A 5 -21.13 -31.57 5.57
CA GLU A 5 -21.22 -30.54 4.52
C GLU A 5 -19.93 -30.39 3.72
N ILE A 6 -18.79 -30.82 4.29
CA ILE A 6 -17.46 -30.74 3.67
C ILE A 6 -16.94 -32.10 3.18
N GLY A 7 -17.82 -33.11 3.03
CA GLY A 7 -17.46 -34.44 2.52
C GLY A 7 -17.04 -35.47 3.57
N GLY A 8 -17.09 -35.13 4.86
CA GLY A 8 -16.87 -36.06 5.97
C GLY A 8 -15.42 -36.45 6.23
N PRO A 9 -15.18 -37.42 7.12
CA PRO A 9 -13.83 -37.86 7.50
C PRO A 9 -13.02 -38.46 6.34
N ALA A 10 -13.71 -39.05 5.36
CA ALA A 10 -13.08 -39.62 4.16
C ALA A 10 -12.38 -38.52 3.33
N TYR A 11 -13.05 -37.38 3.09
CA TYR A 11 -12.47 -36.26 2.35
C TYR A 11 -11.21 -35.70 3.01
N LEU A 12 -11.17 -35.61 4.35
CA LEU A 12 -9.98 -35.19 5.08
C LEU A 12 -8.82 -36.19 4.96
N THR A 13 -9.13 -37.48 4.88
CA THR A 13 -8.13 -38.54 4.71
C THR A 13 -7.52 -38.48 3.30
N ASP A 14 -8.35 -38.26 2.28
CA ASP A 14 -7.89 -38.06 0.90
C ASP A 14 -7.06 -36.78 0.75
N LEU A 15 -7.47 -35.69 1.41
CA LEU A 15 -6.71 -34.45 1.42
C LEU A 15 -5.32 -34.64 2.05
N ALA A 16 -5.25 -35.33 3.20
CA ALA A 16 -3.99 -35.63 3.86
C ALA A 16 -3.08 -36.53 3.00
N ALA A 17 -3.65 -37.49 2.26
CA ALA A 17 -2.93 -38.34 1.32
C ALA A 17 -2.43 -37.57 0.08
N SER A 18 -3.18 -36.56 -0.38
CA SER A 18 -2.78 -35.71 -1.52
C SER A 18 -1.72 -34.67 -1.17
N ALA A 19 -1.62 -34.28 0.11
CA ALA A 19 -0.70 -33.26 0.62
C ALA A 19 0.73 -33.77 0.89
N VAL A 20 1.06 -35.02 0.53
CA VAL A 20 2.32 -35.70 0.91
C VAL A 20 3.59 -34.99 0.43
N THR A 21 3.51 -34.08 -0.55
CA THR A 21 4.62 -33.22 -0.98
C THR A 21 4.48 -31.78 -0.44
N VAL A 22 4.54 -31.59 0.88
CA VAL A 22 4.42 -30.28 1.58
C VAL A 22 5.54 -29.29 1.19
N ILE A 23 6.55 -29.71 0.43
CA ILE A 23 7.70 -28.89 0.04
C ILE A 23 7.29 -27.60 -0.71
N ASN A 24 6.17 -27.63 -1.45
CA ASN A 24 5.74 -26.52 -2.32
C ASN A 24 4.42 -25.83 -1.90
N ALA A 25 4.01 -25.91 -0.63
CA ALA A 25 2.77 -25.27 -0.16
C ALA A 25 2.69 -23.76 -0.52
N ARG A 26 3.83 -23.06 -0.50
CA ARG A 26 3.93 -21.66 -0.93
C ARG A 26 3.61 -21.48 -2.42
N GLU A 27 4.11 -22.35 -3.27
CA GLU A 27 3.90 -22.28 -4.72
C GLU A 27 2.44 -22.56 -5.08
N TYR A 28 1.84 -23.57 -4.45
CA TYR A 28 0.40 -23.83 -4.61
C TYR A 28 -0.44 -22.66 -4.10
N GLY A 29 -0.07 -22.05 -2.97
CA GLY A 29 -0.72 -20.83 -2.49
C GLY A 29 -0.67 -19.69 -3.50
N ARG A 30 0.49 -19.50 -4.16
CA ARG A 30 0.65 -18.50 -5.22
C ARG A 30 -0.22 -18.80 -6.44
N ILE A 31 -0.32 -20.06 -6.87
CA ILE A 31 -1.18 -20.48 -7.99
C ILE A 31 -2.66 -20.24 -7.65
N VAL A 32 -3.11 -20.62 -6.47
CA VAL A 32 -4.49 -20.40 -6.02
C VAL A 32 -4.81 -18.91 -5.97
N TYR A 33 -3.86 -18.09 -5.51
CA TYR A 33 -4.00 -16.65 -5.45
C TYR A 33 -4.05 -16.01 -6.84
N ASP A 34 -3.19 -16.43 -7.78
CA ASP A 34 -3.24 -15.97 -9.18
C ASP A 34 -4.60 -16.30 -9.84
N LEU A 35 -5.12 -17.51 -9.60
CA LEU A 35 -6.44 -17.92 -10.08
C LEU A 35 -7.57 -17.10 -9.43
N TYR A 36 -7.43 -16.70 -8.17
CA TYR A 36 -8.37 -15.81 -7.50
C TYR A 36 -8.38 -14.42 -8.15
N LEU A 37 -7.22 -13.80 -8.34
CA LEU A 37 -7.11 -12.50 -9.00
C LEU A 37 -7.74 -12.49 -10.40
N ARG A 38 -7.53 -13.55 -11.18
CA ARG A 38 -8.17 -13.70 -12.50
C ARG A 38 -9.70 -13.71 -12.40
N ARG A 39 -10.28 -14.35 -11.38
CA ARG A 39 -11.74 -14.36 -11.17
C ARG A 39 -12.25 -12.99 -10.77
N GLU A 40 -11.53 -12.28 -9.91
CA GLU A 40 -11.92 -10.92 -9.51
C GLU A 40 -11.83 -9.93 -10.68
N LEU A 41 -10.84 -10.08 -11.57
CA LEU A 41 -10.77 -9.28 -12.80
C LEU A 41 -11.96 -9.54 -13.73
N ILE A 42 -12.45 -10.78 -13.79
CA ILE A 42 -13.66 -11.12 -14.55
C ILE A 42 -14.88 -10.43 -13.92
N ASN A 43 -15.04 -10.55 -12.60
CA ASN A 43 -16.14 -9.92 -11.87
C ASN A 43 -16.15 -8.39 -12.08
N LEU A 44 -14.99 -7.74 -11.93
CA LEU A 44 -14.84 -6.31 -12.18
C LEU A 44 -15.22 -5.93 -13.61
N GLY A 45 -14.80 -6.73 -14.60
CA GLY A 45 -15.17 -6.52 -15.99
C GLY A 45 -16.68 -6.62 -16.22
N GLU A 46 -17.34 -7.61 -15.59
CA GLU A 46 -18.80 -7.74 -15.63
C GLU A 46 -19.49 -6.54 -14.99
N ASP A 47 -19.02 -6.07 -13.83
CA ASP A 47 -19.58 -4.91 -13.14
C ASP A 47 -19.45 -3.63 -13.98
N VAL A 48 -18.31 -3.41 -14.62
CA VAL A 48 -18.10 -2.26 -15.51
C VAL A 48 -19.03 -2.31 -16.71
N VAL A 49 -19.18 -3.49 -17.34
CA VAL A 49 -20.10 -3.67 -18.47
C VAL A 49 -21.54 -3.42 -18.04
N ASN A 50 -21.96 -4.00 -16.92
CA ASN A 50 -23.31 -3.86 -16.40
C ASN A 50 -23.61 -2.40 -16.02
N GLY A 51 -22.68 -1.71 -15.38
CA GLY A 51 -22.80 -0.28 -15.03
C GLY A 51 -22.90 0.62 -16.27
N ALA A 52 -22.14 0.33 -17.32
CA ALA A 52 -22.21 1.08 -18.57
C ALA A 52 -23.56 0.92 -19.30
N TYR A 53 -24.19 -0.25 -19.19
CA TYR A 53 -25.54 -0.50 -19.75
C TYR A 53 -26.67 0.04 -18.88
N GLY A 54 -26.53 -0.05 -17.55
CA GLY A 54 -27.59 0.17 -16.57
C GLY A 54 -27.50 1.47 -15.77
N GLY A 55 -26.63 2.41 -16.16
CA GLY A 55 -26.32 3.63 -15.40
C GLY A 55 -27.59 4.36 -14.92
N GLU A 56 -27.61 4.68 -13.62
CA GLU A 56 -28.61 5.58 -13.06
C GLU A 56 -28.53 6.94 -13.76
N VAL A 57 -29.67 7.63 -13.90
CA VAL A 57 -29.79 8.88 -14.68
C VAL A 57 -28.80 9.97 -14.22
N ASP A 58 -28.36 9.93 -12.96
CA ASP A 58 -27.45 10.90 -12.36
C ASP A 58 -25.97 10.47 -12.37
N GLU A 59 -25.64 9.25 -12.82
CA GLU A 59 -24.26 8.78 -12.87
C GLU A 59 -23.61 9.10 -14.22
N THR A 60 -22.55 9.91 -14.18
CA THR A 60 -21.83 10.26 -15.41
C THR A 60 -20.84 9.16 -15.80
N ALA A 61 -20.45 9.12 -17.06
CA ALA A 61 -19.39 8.21 -17.52
C ALA A 61 -18.06 8.42 -16.77
N THR A 62 -17.77 9.65 -16.32
CA THR A 62 -16.58 9.95 -15.52
C THR A 62 -16.66 9.26 -14.16
N ASP A 63 -17.82 9.28 -13.50
CA ASP A 63 -18.02 8.63 -12.19
C ASP A 63 -17.85 7.10 -12.29
N GLN A 64 -18.28 6.52 -13.41
CA GLN A 64 -18.09 5.09 -13.69
C GLN A 64 -16.61 4.73 -13.90
N ILE A 65 -15.86 5.60 -14.57
CA ILE A 65 -14.41 5.44 -14.73
C ILE A 65 -13.73 5.50 -13.36
N GLU A 66 -14.04 6.50 -12.53
CA GLU A 66 -13.46 6.64 -11.18
C GLU A 66 -13.75 5.41 -10.30
N ARG A 67 -14.99 4.88 -10.34
CA ARG A 67 -15.32 3.66 -9.60
C ARG A 67 -14.53 2.45 -10.09
N ALA A 68 -14.40 2.29 -11.41
CA ALA A 68 -13.64 1.18 -12.00
C ALA A 68 -12.15 1.27 -11.64
N GLU A 69 -11.58 2.47 -11.66
CA GLU A 69 -10.20 2.73 -11.24
C GLU A 69 -9.99 2.39 -9.76
N GLN A 70 -10.91 2.82 -8.89
CA GLN A 70 -10.85 2.50 -7.46
C GLN A 70 -10.90 0.99 -7.21
N ALA A 71 -11.84 0.29 -7.84
CA ALA A 71 -11.98 -1.16 -7.68
C ALA A 71 -10.75 -1.93 -8.21
N LEU A 72 -10.17 -1.48 -9.33
CA LEU A 72 -8.93 -2.05 -9.86
C LEU A 72 -7.74 -1.79 -8.93
N TYR A 73 -7.66 -0.59 -8.34
CA TYR A 73 -6.64 -0.25 -7.35
C TYR A 73 -6.74 -1.12 -6.09
N ASP A 74 -7.96 -1.30 -5.57
CA ASP A 74 -8.21 -2.15 -4.41
C ASP A 74 -7.83 -3.61 -4.69
N LEU A 75 -8.14 -4.12 -5.89
CA LEU A 75 -7.74 -5.45 -6.31
C LEU A 75 -6.21 -5.59 -6.40
N ALA A 76 -5.52 -4.59 -6.96
CA ALA A 76 -4.05 -4.58 -7.08
C ALA A 76 -3.34 -4.47 -5.71
N THR A 77 -3.97 -3.86 -4.71
CA THR A 77 -3.41 -3.68 -3.37
C THR A 77 -3.78 -4.80 -2.40
N SER A 78 -4.90 -5.50 -2.63
CA SER A 78 -5.36 -6.62 -1.79
C SER A 78 -4.34 -7.77 -1.66
N GLY A 79 -3.48 -7.96 -2.68
CA GLY A 79 -2.40 -8.97 -2.69
C GLY A 79 -1.05 -8.49 -2.20
N ASN A 80 -0.83 -7.18 -2.27
CA ASN A 80 0.36 -6.52 -1.78
C ASN A 80 0.15 -6.08 -0.33
N TYR A 81 -0.33 -7.00 0.51
CA TYR A 81 -0.11 -6.88 1.94
C TYR A 81 1.37 -7.15 2.21
N GLU A 82 2.25 -6.22 1.80
CA GLU A 82 3.64 -6.15 2.23
C GLU A 82 3.74 -5.95 3.76
N GLY A 83 2.63 -5.64 4.42
CA GLY A 83 2.46 -5.66 5.87
C GLY A 83 2.34 -7.06 6.47
N GLY A 84 3.18 -8.02 6.08
CA GLY A 84 3.41 -9.17 6.96
C GLY A 84 3.79 -8.68 8.36
N PHE A 85 3.40 -9.40 9.43
CA PHE A 85 3.86 -9.08 10.79
C PHE A 85 5.37 -8.89 10.76
N GLN A 86 5.82 -7.64 10.84
CA GLN A 86 7.24 -7.35 10.90
C GLN A 86 7.67 -7.74 12.31
N ASP A 87 8.51 -8.77 12.40
CA ASP A 87 9.03 -9.24 13.69
C ASP A 87 9.56 -8.02 14.45
N PHE A 88 9.13 -7.82 15.69
CA PHE A 88 9.52 -6.68 16.51
C PHE A 88 11.05 -6.49 16.52
N LYS A 89 11.80 -7.60 16.49
CA LYS A 89 13.25 -7.59 16.35
C LYS A 89 13.71 -6.90 15.06
N SER A 90 13.09 -7.20 13.93
CA SER A 90 13.42 -6.59 12.64
C SER A 90 13.09 -5.08 12.60
N SER A 91 11.97 -4.68 13.23
CA SER A 91 11.59 -3.26 13.34
C SER A 91 12.55 -2.47 14.23
N VAL A 92 13.00 -3.04 15.35
CA VAL A 92 14.00 -2.42 16.23
C VAL A 92 15.36 -2.29 15.53
N VAL A 93 15.79 -3.31 14.79
CA VAL A 93 17.03 -3.24 13.99
C VAL A 93 16.92 -2.15 12.91
N ALA A 94 15.79 -2.06 12.21
CA ALA A 94 15.55 -1.00 11.24
C ALA A 94 15.60 0.39 11.87
N ALA A 95 15.00 0.58 13.06
CA ALA A 95 15.02 1.85 13.77
C ALA A 95 16.43 2.25 14.20
N ILE A 96 17.24 1.30 14.70
CA ILE A 96 18.64 1.55 15.07
C ILE A 96 19.48 1.93 13.83
N ASN A 97 19.29 1.23 12.71
CA ASN A 97 19.98 1.54 11.46
C ASN A 97 19.61 2.94 10.93
N SER A 98 18.33 3.32 11.00
CA SER A 98 17.88 4.67 10.62
C SER A 98 18.51 5.75 11.50
N ALA A 99 18.60 5.50 12.82
CA ALA A 99 19.27 6.43 13.75
C ALA A 99 20.78 6.53 13.48
N GLU A 100 21.44 5.42 13.15
CA GLU A 100 22.86 5.41 12.80
C GLU A 100 23.13 6.17 11.49
N LEU A 101 22.28 6.01 10.47
CA LEU A 101 22.37 6.75 9.21
C LEU A 101 22.18 8.26 9.41
N ALA A 102 21.23 8.66 10.27
CA ALA A 102 21.05 10.05 10.65
C ALA A 102 22.29 10.62 11.37
N HIS A 103 22.93 9.82 12.23
CA HIS A 103 24.12 10.23 12.97
C HIS A 103 25.40 10.28 12.11
N LYS A 104 25.50 9.47 11.05
CA LYS A 104 26.68 9.42 10.17
C LYS A 104 26.67 10.45 9.04
N ARG A 105 25.55 11.15 8.82
CA ARG A 105 25.47 12.24 7.84
C ARG A 105 26.16 13.48 8.44
N ASP A 106 27.18 14.00 7.76
CA ASP A 106 28.00 15.16 8.17
C ASP A 106 27.20 16.46 8.46
N GLY A 107 25.88 16.48 8.22
CA GLY A 107 24.99 17.60 8.54
C GLY A 107 24.07 17.39 9.76
N GLY A 108 24.09 16.24 10.42
CA GLY A 108 23.25 15.97 11.62
C GLY A 108 21.74 15.90 11.38
N LEU A 109 21.31 15.85 10.10
CA LEU A 109 19.89 15.80 9.71
C LEU A 109 19.52 14.38 9.27
N ALA A 110 18.38 13.92 9.77
CA ALA A 110 17.79 12.63 9.41
C ALA A 110 16.96 12.72 8.11
N GLY A 111 16.32 13.88 7.87
CA GLY A 111 15.52 14.18 6.69
C GLY A 111 16.31 14.88 5.57
N VAL A 112 15.57 15.31 4.54
CA VAL A 112 16.08 16.15 3.44
C VAL A 112 16.21 17.59 3.93
N ALA A 113 17.38 18.22 3.77
CA ALA A 113 17.60 19.60 4.21
C ALA A 113 16.77 20.58 3.38
N THR A 114 16.13 21.53 4.03
CA THR A 114 15.39 22.62 3.37
C THR A 114 16.26 23.81 3.02
N ASP A 115 17.52 23.81 3.51
CA ASP A 115 18.51 24.87 3.36
C ASP A 115 18.17 26.14 4.14
N PHE A 116 17.20 26.02 5.07
CA PHE A 116 16.92 26.99 6.11
C PHE A 116 17.43 26.45 7.45
N ILE A 117 18.61 26.91 7.87
CA ILE A 117 19.33 26.39 9.04
C ILE A 117 18.43 26.29 10.29
N ASP A 118 17.68 27.35 10.59
CA ASP A 118 16.80 27.37 11.76
C ASP A 118 15.64 26.37 11.65
N MET A 119 15.11 26.17 10.45
CA MET A 119 14.01 25.25 10.20
C MET A 119 14.48 23.80 10.20
N ASP A 120 15.65 23.54 9.63
CA ASP A 120 16.30 22.23 9.65
C ASP A 120 16.74 21.85 11.07
N ALA A 121 17.18 22.80 11.90
CA ALA A 121 17.49 22.55 13.30
C ALA A 121 16.24 22.19 14.13
N LEU A 122 15.07 22.76 13.79
CA LEU A 122 13.81 22.47 14.48
C LEU A 122 13.16 21.16 14.00
N LEU A 123 13.23 20.86 12.70
CA LEU A 123 12.55 19.72 12.09
C LEU A 123 13.45 18.49 11.94
N GLY A 124 14.78 18.64 11.95
CA GLY A 124 15.70 17.57 11.59
C GLY A 124 15.74 17.26 10.08
N GLY A 125 15.21 18.19 9.26
CA GLY A 125 14.97 18.04 7.82
C GLY A 125 13.56 17.52 7.51
N LEU A 126 13.24 17.40 6.22
CA LEU A 126 11.96 16.86 5.74
C LEU A 126 12.01 15.33 5.69
N HIS A 127 11.13 14.67 6.44
CA HIS A 127 11.01 13.21 6.44
C HIS A 127 9.98 12.73 5.42
N SER A 128 10.25 11.56 4.81
CA SER A 128 9.40 10.98 3.75
C SER A 128 8.03 10.47 4.26
N SER A 129 7.88 10.28 5.57
CA SER A 129 6.62 9.89 6.22
C SER A 129 5.72 11.06 6.61
N ASP A 130 6.22 12.29 6.56
CA ASP A 130 5.57 13.42 7.22
C ASP A 130 4.71 14.23 6.26
N LEU A 131 3.48 14.54 6.67
CA LEU A 131 2.62 15.50 5.98
C LEU A 131 2.83 16.90 6.58
N ILE A 132 3.51 17.78 5.85
CA ILE A 132 3.79 19.16 6.28
C ILE A 132 2.80 20.12 5.62
N ILE A 133 2.01 20.81 6.43
CA ILE A 133 0.99 21.77 5.98
C ILE A 133 1.51 23.20 6.15
N LEU A 134 1.64 23.94 5.03
CA LEU A 134 2.03 25.34 5.03
C LEU A 134 0.81 26.28 4.99
N ALA A 135 0.48 26.90 6.12
CA ALA A 135 -0.65 27.81 6.26
C ALA A 135 -0.24 29.27 6.53
N GLY A 136 -1.10 30.23 6.17
CA GLY A 136 -0.82 31.66 6.26
C GLY A 136 -1.80 32.51 5.44
N ARG A 137 -1.94 33.81 5.76
CA ARG A 137 -2.89 34.71 5.08
C ARG A 137 -2.53 35.00 3.62
N PRO A 138 -3.47 35.41 2.75
CA PRO A 138 -3.15 35.85 1.39
C PRO A 138 -1.99 36.88 1.38
N SER A 139 -1.12 36.78 0.38
CA SER A 139 0.08 37.63 0.21
C SER A 139 1.17 37.52 1.28
N MET A 140 1.12 36.54 2.19
CA MET A 140 2.18 36.29 3.20
C MET A 140 3.33 35.38 2.70
N GLY A 141 3.47 35.17 1.39
CA GLY A 141 4.65 34.48 0.84
C GLY A 141 4.67 32.95 0.92
N LYS A 142 3.55 32.26 1.22
CA LYS A 142 3.48 30.79 1.26
C LYS A 142 4.02 30.12 -0.02
N THR A 143 3.58 30.61 -1.18
CA THR A 143 4.04 30.09 -2.47
C THR A 143 5.54 30.28 -2.65
N ALA A 144 6.05 31.46 -2.30
CA ALA A 144 7.48 31.75 -2.39
C ALA A 144 8.31 30.83 -1.49
N LEU A 145 7.86 30.60 -0.24
CA LEU A 145 8.54 29.68 0.68
C LEU A 145 8.53 28.24 0.15
N ALA A 146 7.38 27.74 -0.30
CA ALA A 146 7.28 26.39 -0.86
C ALA A 146 8.16 26.20 -2.11
N THR A 147 8.18 27.19 -3.02
CA THR A 147 9.02 27.13 -4.22
C THR A 147 10.51 27.19 -3.89
N ASN A 148 10.93 28.01 -2.91
CA ASN A 148 12.34 28.05 -2.50
C ASN A 148 12.81 26.75 -1.86
N ILE A 149 11.99 26.14 -1.00
CA ILE A 149 12.29 24.81 -0.43
C ILE A 149 12.41 23.79 -1.58
N ALA A 150 11.44 23.77 -2.51
CA ALA A 150 11.47 22.84 -3.64
C ALA A 150 12.69 23.05 -4.56
N PHE A 151 13.13 24.30 -4.74
CA PHE A 151 14.31 24.63 -5.54
C PHE A 151 15.62 24.19 -4.89
N ASN A 152 15.76 24.37 -3.58
CA ASN A 152 16.98 24.00 -2.84
C ASN A 152 17.09 22.48 -2.63
N VAL A 153 15.95 21.78 -2.62
CA VAL A 153 15.89 20.31 -2.47
C VAL A 153 16.17 19.57 -3.79
N ALA A 154 15.97 20.23 -4.94
CA ALA A 154 16.17 19.68 -6.29
C ALA A 154 17.66 19.57 -6.67
#